data_AF-A0A4R8Q0Q7-F1
#
_entry.id   AF-A0A4R8Q0Q7-F1
#
_cell.length_a   1.000
_cell.length_b   1.000
_cell.length_c   1.000
_cell.angle_alpha   90.00
_cell.angle_beta   90.00
_cell.angle_gamma   90.00
#
_symmetry.space_group_name_H-M   'P 1'
#
loop_
_entity.id
_entity.type
_entity.pdbx_description
1 polymer ?
#
loop_
_entity_poly.entity_id
_entity_poly.type
_entity_poly.pdbx_seq_one_letter_code
_entity_poly.pdbx_strand_id
1 'polypeptide(L)'
;MPQGQVQDVFSDLKPFYANTSGAFWNAAMARDTLPFGYTYAETAPASGDGKPGNRAKLIASINKLYGLSSPSNLIQERARSSQKLDQFGEGSTGVSAWFKQPTHGFSKNADFASKVITGDNFYTEWIANIRVKNGALNGSFAIHLFLGEAPQEPTLWSTASNLVGSMNVFAMKNMGSGSEVSGTVPLTSALTHAISAGRLAGLDPAATEPYLRGCLEVRVAGETGAQVDVKSVTNLHIHIASARVRAAKKEWELPKWGPVTERFYFLN
;
A
#
# COMPACT_ATOMS: atom_id res chain seq x y z
N MET A 1 -25.61 13.57 9.68
CA MET A 1 -25.44 15.04 9.55
C MET A 1 -25.88 15.45 8.16
N PRO A 2 -26.43 16.66 7.97
CA PRO A 2 -26.86 17.13 6.66
C PRO A 2 -25.68 17.22 5.68
N GLN A 3 -25.95 16.91 4.40
CA GLN A 3 -24.97 17.11 3.33
C GLN A 3 -24.59 18.60 3.22
N GLY A 4 -23.30 18.89 3.01
CA GLY A 4 -22.79 20.25 2.84
C GLY A 4 -22.40 20.97 4.13
N GLN A 5 -22.57 20.35 5.31
CA GLN A 5 -22.07 20.91 6.57
C GLN A 5 -20.54 20.82 6.63
N VAL A 6 -19.86 21.96 6.87
CA VAL A 6 -18.41 21.97 7.13
C VAL A 6 -18.14 21.28 8.46
N GLN A 7 -17.11 20.42 8.48
CA GLN A 7 -16.65 19.72 9.67
C GLN A 7 -15.17 20.02 9.87
N ASP A 8 -14.78 20.13 11.13
CA ASP A 8 -13.43 20.42 11.56
C ASP A 8 -13.06 19.59 12.80
N VAL A 9 -11.90 19.88 13.38
CA VAL A 9 -11.36 19.15 14.53
C VAL A 9 -12.20 19.32 15.82
N PHE A 10 -13.06 20.34 15.87
CA PHE A 10 -13.91 20.66 17.01
C PHE A 10 -15.37 20.22 16.83
N SER A 11 -15.70 19.66 15.66
CA SER A 11 -17.04 19.16 15.38
C SER A 11 -17.40 17.96 16.26
N ASP A 12 -18.63 17.95 16.79
CA ASP A 12 -19.13 16.90 17.68
C ASP A 12 -19.17 15.52 16.98
N LEU A 13 -18.47 14.55 17.54
CA LEU A 13 -18.53 13.15 17.16
C LEU A 13 -19.74 12.47 17.82
N LYS A 14 -20.93 12.83 17.35
CA LYS A 14 -22.17 12.22 17.84
C LYS A 14 -22.24 10.73 17.47
N PRO A 15 -22.82 9.86 18.32
CA PRO A 15 -23.48 10.16 19.60
C PRO A 15 -22.56 9.96 20.83
N PHE A 16 -21.24 10.11 20.69
CA PHE A 16 -20.29 9.75 21.75
C PHE A 16 -20.14 10.87 22.77
N TYR A 17 -20.75 10.73 23.96
CA TYR A 17 -20.61 11.69 25.05
C TYR A 17 -19.22 11.60 25.71
N ALA A 18 -18.62 12.76 25.97
CA ALA A 18 -17.34 12.90 26.67
C ALA A 18 -17.50 13.02 28.19
N ASN A 19 -18.66 13.46 28.67
CA ASN A 19 -18.93 13.61 30.08
C ASN A 19 -20.43 13.52 30.37
N THR A 20 -20.78 13.55 31.66
CA THR A 20 -22.15 13.47 32.15
C THR A 20 -22.96 14.75 31.95
N SER A 21 -22.33 15.89 31.60
CA SER A 21 -23.02 17.14 31.30
C SER A 21 -23.57 17.20 29.88
N GLY A 22 -23.35 16.15 29.06
CA GLY A 22 -23.88 16.04 27.72
C GLY A 22 -22.97 16.62 26.62
N ALA A 23 -21.73 16.98 26.94
CA ALA A 23 -20.76 17.34 25.91
C ALA A 23 -20.38 16.11 25.07
N PHE A 24 -20.23 16.27 23.76
CA PHE A 24 -19.75 15.23 22.87
C PHE A 24 -18.23 15.23 22.75
N TRP A 25 -17.64 14.08 22.44
CA TRP A 25 -16.25 14.01 21.99
C TRP A 25 -16.07 14.80 20.69
N ASN A 26 -14.88 15.33 20.48
CA ASN A 26 -14.43 15.83 19.17
C ASN A 26 -13.04 15.28 18.84
N ALA A 27 -12.58 15.49 17.61
CA ALA A 27 -11.29 14.97 17.16
C ALA A 27 -10.09 15.59 17.90
N ALA A 28 -10.21 16.81 18.45
CA ALA A 28 -9.17 17.43 19.25
C ALA A 28 -8.95 16.69 20.57
N MET A 29 -10.03 16.20 21.19
CA MET A 29 -10.00 15.44 22.44
C MET A 29 -9.52 13.99 22.24
N ALA A 30 -9.65 13.44 21.03
CA ALA A 30 -9.30 12.06 20.70
C ALA A 30 -7.95 11.92 19.96
N ARG A 31 -7.02 12.86 20.15
CA ARG A 31 -5.69 12.84 19.50
C ARG A 31 -4.75 11.78 20.06
N ASP A 32 -4.96 11.38 21.31
CA ASP A 32 -4.26 10.29 21.96
C ASP A 32 -5.26 9.25 22.47
N THR A 33 -4.76 8.05 22.75
CA THR A 33 -5.59 6.93 23.21
C THR A 33 -5.67 6.85 24.73
N LEU A 34 -4.85 7.65 25.44
CA LEU A 34 -4.74 7.63 26.91
C LEU A 34 -6.07 7.97 27.62
N PRO A 35 -6.88 8.95 27.17
CA PRO A 35 -8.20 9.22 27.73
C PRO A 35 -9.16 8.02 27.64
N PHE A 36 -8.92 7.10 26.69
CA PHE A 36 -9.68 5.87 26.53
C PHE A 36 -9.08 4.68 27.30
N GLY A 37 -8.01 4.90 28.08
CA GLY A 37 -7.41 3.90 28.96
C GLY A 37 -6.52 2.85 28.27
N TYR A 38 -6.07 3.10 27.03
CA TYR A 38 -5.21 2.15 26.30
C TYR A 38 -4.07 2.82 25.53
N THR A 39 -3.08 2.02 25.12
CA THR A 39 -1.97 2.40 24.24
C THR A 39 -1.53 1.19 23.40
N TYR A 40 -0.76 1.44 22.34
CA TYR A 40 -0.05 0.40 21.60
C TYR A 40 1.41 0.33 22.03
N ALA A 41 2.04 -0.84 21.92
CA ALA A 41 3.42 -1.05 22.36
C ALA A 41 4.41 -0.15 21.59
N GLU A 42 4.12 0.13 20.31
CA GLU A 42 4.95 0.91 19.41
C GLU A 42 4.80 2.43 19.61
N THR A 43 3.66 2.89 20.14
CA THR A 43 3.34 4.32 20.34
C THR A 43 3.29 4.74 21.80
N ALA A 44 3.44 3.80 22.73
CA ALA A 44 3.47 4.08 24.16
C ALA A 44 4.51 5.17 24.46
N PRO A 45 4.18 6.13 25.36
CA PRO A 45 5.11 7.16 25.75
C PRO A 45 6.37 6.52 26.35
N ALA A 46 7.54 7.07 26.04
CA ALA A 46 8.76 6.59 26.66
C ALA A 46 8.68 6.83 28.18
N SER A 47 9.01 5.81 28.97
CA SER A 47 8.86 5.81 30.42
C SER A 47 9.36 7.11 31.06
N GLY A 48 8.45 7.89 31.66
CA GLY A 48 8.75 8.99 32.58
C GLY A 48 8.71 10.41 32.02
N ASP A 49 8.78 10.64 30.70
CA ASP A 49 9.04 11.99 30.17
C ASP A 49 7.83 12.68 29.52
N GLY A 50 6.69 12.00 29.36
CA GLY A 50 5.55 12.53 28.61
C GLY A 50 5.85 12.85 27.13
N LYS A 51 7.05 12.47 26.65
CA LYS A 51 7.49 12.67 25.28
C LYS A 51 6.92 11.57 24.39
N PRO A 52 6.55 11.89 23.14
CA PRO A 52 6.18 10.87 22.17
C PRO A 52 7.29 9.81 22.09
N GLY A 53 6.88 8.54 21.96
CA GLY A 53 7.80 7.42 21.84
C GLY A 53 8.89 7.68 20.79
N ASN A 54 10.08 7.10 20.99
CA ASN A 54 11.24 7.33 20.13
C ASN A 54 10.89 7.07 18.65
N ARG A 55 10.73 8.14 17.86
CA ARG A 55 10.35 8.09 16.43
C ARG A 55 11.23 7.13 15.63
N ALA A 56 12.52 7.05 15.93
CA ALA A 56 13.45 6.13 15.27
C ALA A 56 13.11 4.66 15.57
N LYS A 57 12.72 4.35 16.81
CA LYS A 57 12.26 3.02 17.22
C LYS A 57 10.95 2.66 16.52
N LEU A 58 10.01 3.60 16.42
CA LEU A 58 8.76 3.40 15.68
C LEU A 58 9.02 3.11 14.19
N ILE A 59 9.91 3.90 13.54
CA ILE A 59 10.30 3.65 12.14
C ILE A 59 10.94 2.27 11.99
N ALA A 60 11.82 1.87 12.89
CA ALA A 60 12.42 0.53 12.87
C ALA A 60 11.36 -0.58 13.01
N SER A 61 10.38 -0.42 13.89
CA SER A 61 9.25 -1.35 14.00
C SER A 61 8.42 -1.41 12.72
N ILE A 62 8.12 -0.26 12.09
CA ILE A 62 7.38 -0.20 10.82
C ILE A 62 8.14 -0.94 9.72
N ASN A 63 9.44 -0.65 9.55
CA ASN A 63 10.25 -1.30 8.54
C ASN A 63 10.39 -2.81 8.78
N LYS A 64 10.49 -3.24 10.04
CA LYS A 64 10.55 -4.66 10.40
C LYS A 64 9.23 -5.39 10.10
N LEU A 65 8.09 -4.79 10.42
CA LEU A 65 6.77 -5.43 10.28
C LEU A 65 6.25 -5.39 8.84
N TYR A 66 6.52 -4.30 8.10
CA TYR A 66 5.88 -4.03 6.81
C TYR A 66 6.86 -3.77 5.65
N GLY A 67 8.17 -3.68 5.92
CA GLY A 67 9.17 -3.32 4.91
C GLY A 67 9.76 -4.49 4.11
N LEU A 68 9.48 -5.75 4.49
CA LEU A 68 10.14 -6.93 3.92
C LEU A 68 9.97 -7.08 2.41
N SER A 69 8.83 -6.68 1.87
CA SER A 69 8.50 -6.70 0.45
C SER A 69 8.80 -5.38 -0.28
N SER A 70 9.49 -4.43 0.38
CA SER A 70 9.95 -3.20 -0.25
C SER A 70 11.30 -3.40 -0.96
N PRO A 71 11.54 -2.73 -2.11
CA PRO A 71 12.88 -2.60 -2.67
C PRO A 71 13.93 -2.03 -1.70
N SER A 72 13.51 -1.33 -0.64
CA SER A 72 14.43 -0.88 0.42
C SER A 72 15.03 -2.02 1.24
N ASN A 73 14.31 -3.14 1.42
CA ASN A 73 14.83 -4.29 2.16
C ASN A 73 15.95 -5.00 1.38
N LEU A 74 15.85 -5.08 0.05
CA LEU A 74 16.91 -5.60 -0.83
C LEU A 74 18.26 -4.90 -0.60
N ILE A 75 18.22 -3.59 -0.42
CA ILE A 75 19.40 -2.76 -0.18
C ILE A 75 20.01 -3.03 1.18
N GLN A 76 19.17 -3.11 2.21
CA GLN A 76 19.62 -3.36 3.58
C GLN A 76 20.22 -4.76 3.70
N GLU A 77 19.64 -5.77 3.04
CA GLU A 77 20.19 -7.13 2.99
C GLU A 77 21.52 -7.19 2.25
N ARG A 78 21.68 -6.45 1.13
CA ARG A 78 22.96 -6.35 0.42
C ARG A 78 24.04 -5.75 1.31
N ALA A 79 23.74 -4.63 1.98
CA ALA A 79 24.67 -3.98 2.91
C ALA A 79 25.09 -4.91 4.05
N ARG A 80 24.14 -5.63 4.68
CA ARG A 80 24.43 -6.62 5.73
C ARG A 80 25.27 -7.79 5.21
N SER A 81 25.00 -8.28 3.99
CA SER A 81 25.72 -9.41 3.41
C SER A 81 27.17 -9.04 3.05
N SER A 82 27.39 -7.81 2.56
CA SER A 82 28.73 -7.27 2.33
C SER A 82 29.52 -7.08 3.62
N GLN A 83 28.88 -6.75 4.74
CA GLN A 83 29.54 -6.68 6.05
C GLN A 83 29.82 -8.05 6.68
N LYS A 84 29.02 -9.08 6.34
CA LYS A 84 29.16 -10.43 6.92
C LYS A 84 30.26 -11.27 6.26
N LEU A 85 30.79 -10.87 5.10
CA LEU A 85 31.90 -11.57 4.44
C LEU A 85 33.24 -11.40 5.18
N ASP A 86 33.34 -10.45 6.12
CA ASP A 86 34.52 -10.22 6.96
C ASP A 86 34.51 -11.02 8.28
N GLN A 87 33.49 -11.83 8.54
CA GLN A 87 33.39 -12.62 9.78
C GLN A 87 32.62 -13.93 9.53
N PHE A 88 33.32 -14.99 9.12
CA PHE A 88 32.74 -16.33 9.08
C PHE A 88 32.64 -16.93 10.48
N GLY A 89 31.42 -17.35 10.84
CA GLY A 89 31.08 -18.08 12.06
C GLY A 89 29.63 -18.54 11.99
N GLU A 90 29.47 -19.85 12.03
CA GLU A 90 28.29 -20.69 11.87
C GLU A 90 27.11 -20.39 12.84
N GLY A 91 25.87 -20.64 12.39
CA GLY A 91 24.71 -20.91 13.25
C GLY A 91 23.81 -19.72 13.64
N SER A 92 22.58 -19.70 13.11
CA SER A 92 21.34 -19.74 13.92
C SER A 92 20.11 -19.74 12.99
N THR A 93 19.50 -20.91 12.82
CA THR A 93 18.13 -21.06 12.32
C THR A 93 17.18 -20.92 13.49
N GLY A 94 16.43 -19.82 13.56
CA GLY A 94 15.38 -19.69 14.56
C GLY A 94 14.77 -18.31 14.66
N VAL A 95 13.67 -18.08 13.92
CA VAL A 95 12.51 -17.33 14.42
C VAL A 95 11.28 -17.63 13.55
N SER A 96 10.26 -18.20 14.21
CA SER A 96 8.81 -18.19 13.90
C SER A 96 8.30 -18.69 12.54
N ALA A 97 7.83 -19.95 12.56
CA ALA A 97 7.16 -20.67 11.49
C ALA A 97 5.71 -20.23 11.18
N TRP A 98 5.34 -18.96 11.41
CA TRP A 98 3.99 -18.43 11.15
C TRP A 98 3.88 -17.50 9.94
N PHE A 99 5.00 -17.12 9.31
CA PHE A 99 5.05 -16.30 8.09
C PHE A 99 5.23 -17.11 6.80
N LYS A 100 4.81 -18.39 6.77
CA LYS A 100 4.87 -19.24 5.57
C LYS A 100 3.75 -18.94 4.55
N GLN A 101 3.51 -17.67 4.25
CA GLN A 101 3.00 -17.30 2.93
C GLN A 101 4.21 -16.77 2.13
N PRO A 102 4.36 -17.13 0.85
CA PRO A 102 5.55 -16.83 0.08
C PRO A 102 5.56 -15.35 -0.31
N THR A 103 5.81 -14.45 0.63
CA THR A 103 6.57 -13.26 0.25
C THR A 103 7.97 -13.78 -0.02
N HIS A 104 8.22 -14.19 -1.26
CA HIS A 104 9.56 -14.51 -1.71
C HIS A 104 10.42 -13.30 -1.38
N GLY A 105 11.19 -13.39 -0.29
CA GLY A 105 12.27 -12.45 -0.02
C GLY A 105 13.03 -12.32 -1.33
N PHE A 106 13.09 -11.10 -1.83
CA PHE A 106 13.64 -10.88 -3.15
C PHE A 106 15.04 -11.48 -3.21
N SER A 107 15.31 -12.25 -4.27
CA SER A 107 16.49 -13.09 -4.38
C SER A 107 17.79 -12.33 -4.07
N LYS A 108 18.73 -12.97 -3.36
CA LYS A 108 20.11 -12.48 -3.12
C LYS A 108 20.93 -12.31 -4.42
N ASN A 109 20.31 -12.49 -5.58
CA ASN A 109 20.95 -12.40 -6.88
C ASN A 109 21.29 -10.93 -7.21
N ALA A 110 22.59 -10.64 -7.34
CA ALA A 110 23.11 -9.32 -7.66
C ALA A 110 22.59 -8.78 -9.01
N ASP A 111 22.37 -9.67 -10.00
CA ASP A 111 21.82 -9.29 -11.31
C ASP A 111 20.39 -8.73 -11.16
N PHE A 112 19.56 -9.42 -10.38
CA PHE A 112 18.21 -8.96 -10.08
C PHE A 112 18.19 -7.63 -9.31
N ALA A 113 19.05 -7.48 -8.30
CA ALA A 113 19.13 -6.24 -7.53
C ALA A 113 19.50 -5.03 -8.42
N SER A 114 20.37 -5.23 -9.41
CA SER A 114 20.76 -4.18 -10.37
C SER A 114 19.63 -3.74 -11.32
N LYS A 115 18.64 -4.61 -11.57
CA LYS A 115 17.46 -4.32 -12.40
C LYS A 115 16.37 -3.54 -11.66
N VAL A 116 16.33 -3.69 -10.33
CA VAL A 116 15.36 -3.02 -9.45
C VAL A 116 15.92 -1.71 -8.89
N ILE A 117 17.20 -1.70 -8.51
CA ILE A 117 17.88 -0.58 -7.85
C ILE A 117 18.89 0.03 -8.81
N THR A 118 18.70 1.30 -9.10
CA THR A 118 19.52 2.09 -10.02
C THR A 118 20.34 3.14 -9.28
N GLY A 119 21.56 3.40 -9.77
CA GLY A 119 22.48 4.40 -9.20
C GLY A 119 22.74 4.21 -7.70
N ASP A 120 22.96 5.33 -7.00
CA ASP A 120 23.22 5.39 -5.56
C ASP A 120 21.95 5.18 -4.71
N ASN A 121 21.34 4.00 -4.78
CA ASN A 121 20.25 3.56 -3.89
C ASN A 121 18.84 4.04 -4.25
N PHE A 122 18.55 4.19 -5.53
CA PHE A 122 17.23 4.60 -6.01
C PHE A 122 16.50 3.46 -6.69
N TYR A 123 15.17 3.50 -6.67
CA TYR A 123 14.33 2.65 -7.50
C TYR A 123 13.15 3.48 -8.02
N THR A 124 12.45 2.97 -9.01
CA THR A 124 11.21 3.59 -9.50
C THR A 124 10.04 2.88 -8.86
N GLU A 125 9.24 3.62 -8.09
CA GLU A 125 7.99 3.14 -7.53
C GLU A 125 6.85 3.39 -8.52
N TRP A 126 6.06 2.37 -8.81
CA TRP A 126 4.92 2.40 -9.73
C TRP A 126 3.63 2.22 -8.96
N ILE A 127 2.64 3.07 -9.26
CA ILE A 127 1.33 3.05 -8.60
C ILE A 127 0.21 3.18 -9.64
N ALA A 128 -0.91 2.53 -9.37
CA ALA A 128 -2.18 2.80 -10.03
C ALA A 128 -3.05 3.62 -9.08
N ASN A 129 -3.36 4.86 -9.48
CA ASN A 129 -4.31 5.71 -8.79
C ASN A 129 -5.70 5.51 -9.40
N ILE A 130 -6.66 5.20 -8.57
CA ILE A 130 -8.02 4.87 -8.96
C ILE A 130 -8.94 5.94 -8.36
N ARG A 131 -9.82 6.51 -9.17
CA ARG A 131 -10.91 7.38 -8.74
C ARG A 131 -12.22 6.88 -9.29
N VAL A 132 -13.26 6.92 -8.46
CA VAL A 132 -14.60 6.48 -8.85
C VAL A 132 -15.65 7.15 -7.99
N LYS A 133 -16.87 7.30 -8.52
CA LYS A 133 -17.99 7.77 -7.70
C LYS A 133 -18.33 6.77 -6.60
N ASN A 134 -18.50 7.26 -5.38
CA ASN A 134 -19.05 6.48 -4.29
C ASN A 134 -20.49 6.06 -4.65
N GLY A 135 -20.81 4.78 -4.51
CA GLY A 135 -22.12 4.23 -4.88
C GLY A 135 -22.36 4.12 -6.38
N ALA A 136 -21.32 4.11 -7.24
CA ALA A 136 -21.46 3.95 -8.70
C ALA A 136 -22.25 2.70 -9.12
N LEU A 137 -22.31 1.67 -8.28
CA LEU A 137 -23.07 0.44 -8.50
C LEU A 137 -24.22 0.23 -7.49
N ASN A 138 -24.68 1.31 -6.84
CA ASN A 138 -25.70 1.29 -5.78
C ASN A 138 -25.44 0.24 -4.68
N GLY A 139 -24.19 0.16 -4.25
CA GLY A 139 -23.71 -0.84 -3.30
C GLY A 139 -22.19 -0.86 -3.29
N SER A 140 -21.64 -1.70 -2.41
CA SER A 140 -20.19 -1.88 -2.36
C SER A 140 -19.70 -2.70 -3.56
N PHE A 141 -18.47 -2.45 -3.99
CA PHE A 141 -17.85 -3.17 -5.10
C PHE A 141 -16.33 -3.17 -4.96
N ALA A 142 -15.68 -4.07 -5.69
CA ALA A 142 -14.23 -4.22 -5.71
C ALA A 142 -13.69 -4.02 -7.13
N ILE A 143 -12.59 -3.29 -7.23
CA ILE A 143 -11.83 -3.08 -8.48
C ILE A 143 -10.52 -3.84 -8.32
N HIS A 144 -10.29 -4.84 -9.16
CA HIS A 144 -9.14 -5.73 -9.12
C HIS A 144 -8.20 -5.42 -10.28
N LEU A 145 -6.90 -5.32 -10.00
CA LEU A 145 -5.85 -5.09 -11.00
C LEU A 145 -4.97 -6.34 -11.11
N PHE A 146 -4.73 -6.80 -12.34
CA PHE A 146 -3.94 -8.00 -12.65
C PHE A 146 -2.79 -7.68 -13.60
N LEU A 147 -1.72 -8.48 -13.56
CA LEU A 147 -0.70 -8.51 -14.61
C LEU A 147 -0.82 -9.79 -15.44
N GLY A 148 -1.33 -9.64 -16.66
CA GLY A 148 -1.74 -10.73 -17.53
C GLY A 148 -3.23 -11.04 -17.38
N GLU A 149 -3.67 -12.13 -18.02
CA GLU A 149 -5.07 -12.50 -18.09
C GLU A 149 -5.66 -12.84 -16.72
N ALA A 150 -6.72 -12.13 -16.32
CA ALA A 150 -7.47 -12.43 -15.11
C ALA A 150 -8.24 -13.76 -15.26
N PRO A 151 -8.36 -14.58 -14.20
CA PRO A 151 -9.20 -15.79 -14.24
C PRO A 151 -10.63 -15.47 -14.69
N GLN A 152 -11.27 -16.39 -15.43
CA GLN A 152 -12.65 -16.17 -15.89
C GLN A 152 -13.65 -16.15 -14.72
N GLU A 153 -13.43 -17.01 -13.72
CA GLU A 153 -14.32 -17.15 -12.56
C GLU A 153 -14.06 -16.05 -11.50
N PRO A 154 -15.04 -15.18 -11.19
CA PRO A 154 -14.85 -14.06 -10.25
C PRO A 154 -14.45 -14.47 -8.84
N THR A 155 -14.86 -15.66 -8.41
CA THR A 155 -14.53 -16.21 -7.08
C THR A 155 -13.03 -16.47 -6.88
N LEU A 156 -12.27 -16.61 -7.98
CA LEU A 156 -10.83 -16.87 -7.94
C LEU A 156 -9.98 -15.59 -7.90
N TRP A 157 -10.58 -14.43 -8.19
CA TRP A 157 -9.86 -13.17 -8.39
C TRP A 157 -9.02 -12.76 -7.18
N SER A 158 -9.59 -12.84 -5.97
CA SER A 158 -8.92 -12.41 -4.72
C SER A 158 -7.68 -13.24 -4.35
N THR A 159 -7.54 -14.45 -4.92
CA THR A 159 -6.45 -15.39 -4.64
C THR A 159 -5.58 -15.68 -5.87
N ALA A 160 -5.86 -15.01 -7.00
CA ALA A 160 -5.14 -15.23 -8.23
C ALA A 160 -3.66 -14.83 -8.08
N SER A 161 -2.76 -15.66 -8.60
CA SER A 161 -1.30 -15.43 -8.48
C SER A 161 -0.82 -14.20 -9.25
N ASN A 162 -1.59 -13.75 -10.24
CA ASN A 162 -1.33 -12.55 -11.03
C ASN A 162 -2.14 -11.33 -10.57
N LEU A 163 -2.92 -11.43 -9.48
CA LEU A 163 -3.53 -10.27 -8.84
C LEU A 163 -2.43 -9.37 -8.27
N VAL A 164 -2.44 -8.09 -8.65
CA VAL A 164 -1.54 -7.07 -8.12
C VAL A 164 -2.10 -6.48 -6.84
N GLY A 165 -3.40 -6.19 -6.84
CA GLY A 165 -4.10 -5.62 -5.70
C GLY A 165 -5.52 -5.21 -6.05
N SER A 166 -6.26 -4.79 -5.03
CA SER A 166 -7.68 -4.45 -5.14
C SER A 166 -7.97 -3.15 -4.41
N MET A 167 -8.88 -2.35 -4.98
CA MET A 167 -9.53 -1.24 -4.29
C MET A 167 -10.98 -1.61 -4.00
N ASN A 168 -11.36 -1.63 -2.73
CA ASN A 168 -12.74 -1.86 -2.31
C ASN A 168 -13.42 -0.52 -2.06
N VAL A 169 -14.59 -0.33 -2.66
CA VAL A 169 -15.45 0.83 -2.45
C VAL A 169 -16.58 0.39 -1.53
N PHE A 170 -16.57 0.91 -0.30
CA PHE A 170 -17.64 0.67 0.67
C PHE A 170 -18.71 1.74 0.50
N ALA A 171 -19.88 1.31 0.02
CA ALA A 171 -21.00 2.20 -0.23
C ALA A 171 -22.29 1.63 0.36
N MET A 172 -23.11 2.52 0.93
CA MET A 172 -24.46 2.20 1.35
C MET A 172 -25.41 2.36 0.17
N LYS A 173 -26.39 1.47 0.06
CA LYS A 173 -27.43 1.55 -0.97
C LYS A 173 -28.25 2.84 -0.79
N ASN A 174 -28.64 3.45 -1.91
CA ASN A 174 -29.51 4.63 -1.96
C ASN A 174 -28.95 5.90 -1.27
N MET A 175 -27.64 5.96 -0.98
CA MET A 175 -27.02 7.13 -0.33
C MET A 175 -26.58 8.25 -1.29
N GLY A 176 -27.03 8.22 -2.55
CA GLY A 176 -26.69 9.22 -3.58
C GLY A 176 -25.21 9.14 -4.03
N SER A 177 -24.95 9.42 -5.30
CA SER A 177 -23.63 9.27 -5.94
C SER A 177 -22.84 10.59 -6.02
N GLY A 178 -22.84 11.36 -4.93
CA GLY A 178 -22.34 12.74 -4.93
C GLY A 178 -20.83 12.91 -4.78
N SER A 179 -20.15 12.00 -4.08
CA SER A 179 -18.74 12.14 -3.73
C SER A 179 -17.87 11.13 -4.49
N GLU A 180 -16.67 11.54 -4.85
CA GLU A 180 -15.65 10.63 -5.39
C GLU A 180 -14.84 10.00 -4.26
N VAL A 181 -14.51 8.73 -4.43
CA VAL A 181 -13.54 8.02 -3.61
C VAL A 181 -12.28 7.77 -4.44
N SER A 182 -11.13 7.86 -3.80
CA SER A 182 -9.83 7.60 -4.42
C SER A 182 -9.09 6.51 -3.66
N GLY A 183 -8.29 5.73 -4.38
CA GLY A 183 -7.40 4.72 -3.81
C GLY A 183 -6.14 4.56 -4.66
N THR A 184 -5.12 3.95 -4.07
CA THR A 184 -3.84 3.71 -4.73
C THR A 184 -3.47 2.25 -4.57
N VAL A 185 -3.20 1.56 -5.68
CA VAL A 185 -2.68 0.19 -5.70
C VAL A 185 -1.19 0.24 -6.08
N PRO A 186 -0.26 -0.09 -5.18
CA PRO A 186 1.15 -0.21 -5.52
C PRO A 186 1.39 -1.36 -6.49
N LEU A 187 2.14 -1.10 -7.57
CA LEU A 187 2.42 -2.08 -8.63
C LEU A 187 3.83 -2.66 -8.52
N THR A 188 4.74 -1.99 -7.80
CA THR A 188 6.18 -2.30 -7.80
C THR A 188 6.50 -3.71 -7.34
N SER A 189 5.81 -4.24 -6.33
CA SER A 189 6.05 -5.61 -5.87
C SER A 189 5.77 -6.62 -6.99
N ALA A 190 4.63 -6.47 -7.68
CA ALA A 190 4.24 -7.35 -8.80
C ALA A 190 5.16 -7.19 -10.02
N LEU A 191 5.59 -5.96 -10.33
CA LEU A 191 6.58 -5.70 -11.38
C LEU A 191 7.94 -6.30 -11.05
N THR A 192 8.32 -6.26 -9.78
CA THR A 192 9.56 -6.87 -9.30
C THR A 192 9.50 -8.40 -9.44
N HIS A 193 8.34 -9.02 -9.19
CA HIS A 193 8.13 -10.43 -9.54
C HIS A 193 8.26 -10.68 -11.05
N ALA A 194 7.71 -9.81 -11.90
CA ALA A 194 7.87 -9.91 -13.36
C ALA A 194 9.35 -9.83 -13.79
N ILE A 195 10.16 -8.99 -13.14
CA ILE A 195 11.62 -8.91 -13.36
C ILE A 195 12.30 -10.22 -12.94
N SER A 196 11.96 -10.77 -11.78
CA SER A 196 12.54 -12.03 -11.30
C SER A 196 12.21 -13.22 -12.23
N ALA A 197 11.05 -13.17 -12.90
CA ALA A 197 10.61 -14.14 -13.89
C ALA A 197 11.16 -13.88 -15.31
N GLY A 198 11.99 -12.86 -15.50
CA GLY A 198 12.54 -12.50 -16.82
C GLY A 198 11.53 -11.89 -17.81
N ARG A 199 10.33 -11.50 -17.35
CA ARG A 199 9.27 -10.90 -18.18
C ARG A 199 9.41 -9.39 -18.33
N LEU A 200 10.18 -8.74 -17.45
CA LEU A 200 10.42 -7.30 -17.45
C LEU A 200 11.91 -7.04 -17.20
N ALA A 201 12.49 -6.10 -17.94
CA ALA A 201 13.93 -5.82 -17.86
C ALA A 201 14.34 -5.07 -16.59
N GLY A 202 13.47 -4.20 -16.08
CA GLY A 202 13.72 -3.34 -14.93
C GLY A 202 12.51 -2.47 -14.61
N LEU A 203 12.66 -1.54 -13.65
CA LEU A 203 11.59 -0.61 -13.24
C LEU A 203 11.66 0.75 -13.94
N ASP A 204 12.52 0.92 -14.93
CA ASP A 204 12.60 2.17 -15.68
C ASP A 204 11.33 2.37 -16.54
N PRO A 205 10.93 3.62 -16.81
CA PRO A 205 9.73 3.90 -17.61
C PRO A 205 9.76 3.35 -19.03
N ALA A 206 10.92 3.30 -19.69
CA ALA A 206 11.01 2.86 -21.07
C ALA A 206 10.66 1.37 -21.22
N ALA A 207 11.03 0.54 -20.24
CA ALA A 207 10.62 -0.86 -20.18
C ALA A 207 9.23 -1.06 -19.56
N THR A 208 8.91 -0.33 -18.50
CA THR A 208 7.72 -0.61 -17.66
C THR A 208 6.43 -0.08 -18.27
N GLU A 209 6.43 1.10 -18.90
CA GLU A 209 5.20 1.65 -19.49
C GLU A 209 4.62 0.75 -20.59
N PRO A 210 5.40 0.27 -21.59
CA PRO A 210 4.87 -0.65 -22.60
C PRO A 210 4.38 -1.96 -21.99
N TYR A 211 5.09 -2.48 -20.99
CA TYR A 211 4.70 -3.69 -20.27
C TYR A 211 3.35 -3.52 -19.57
N LEU A 212 3.15 -2.45 -18.82
CA LEU A 212 1.87 -2.18 -18.15
C LEU A 212 0.75 -1.94 -19.14
N ARG A 213 0.99 -1.27 -20.27
CA ARG A 213 -0.05 -1.10 -21.31
C ARG A 213 -0.50 -2.42 -21.93
N GLY A 214 0.42 -3.37 -22.11
CA GLY A 214 0.12 -4.66 -22.70
C GLY A 214 -0.38 -5.72 -21.72
N CYS A 215 -0.05 -5.60 -20.43
CA CYS A 215 -0.32 -6.64 -19.44
C CYS A 215 -1.24 -6.22 -18.30
N LEU A 216 -1.48 -4.93 -18.05
CA LEU A 216 -2.39 -4.53 -16.98
C LEU A 216 -3.83 -4.85 -17.39
N GLU A 217 -4.54 -5.59 -16.54
CA GLU A 217 -5.95 -5.88 -16.73
C GLU A 217 -6.76 -5.47 -15.49
N VAL A 218 -7.99 -5.02 -15.73
CA VAL A 218 -8.91 -4.60 -14.68
C VAL A 218 -10.20 -5.42 -14.75
N ARG A 219 -10.66 -5.87 -13.59
CA ARG A 219 -11.97 -6.49 -13.39
C ARG A 219 -12.70 -5.81 -12.25
N VAL A 220 -14.03 -5.77 -12.31
CA VAL A 220 -14.89 -5.22 -11.27
C VAL A 220 -15.85 -6.31 -10.79
N ALA A 221 -15.92 -6.48 -9.47
CA ALA A 221 -16.90 -7.35 -8.82
C ALA A 221 -17.90 -6.48 -8.05
N GLY A 222 -19.19 -6.70 -8.27
CA GLY A 222 -20.25 -6.08 -7.48
C GLY A 222 -20.34 -6.68 -6.07
N GLU A 223 -21.31 -6.21 -5.27
CA GLU A 223 -21.51 -6.63 -3.88
C GLU A 223 -21.67 -8.16 -3.71
N THR A 224 -22.27 -8.83 -4.69
CA THR A 224 -22.50 -10.28 -4.69
C THR A 224 -21.29 -11.09 -5.15
N GLY A 225 -20.19 -10.44 -5.52
CA GLY A 225 -19.02 -11.05 -6.16
C GLY A 225 -19.19 -11.32 -7.66
N ALA A 226 -20.35 -11.00 -8.25
CA ALA A 226 -20.56 -11.13 -9.68
C ALA A 226 -19.74 -10.12 -10.48
N GLN A 227 -19.24 -10.54 -11.65
CA GLN A 227 -18.53 -9.65 -12.57
C GLN A 227 -19.46 -8.53 -13.06
N VAL A 228 -18.91 -7.32 -13.07
CA VAL A 228 -19.53 -6.12 -13.64
C VAL A 228 -18.66 -5.64 -14.80
N ASP A 229 -19.30 -5.20 -15.89
CA ASP A 229 -18.59 -4.57 -16.99
C ASP A 229 -17.93 -3.27 -16.51
N VAL A 230 -16.61 -3.19 -16.65
CA VAL A 230 -15.80 -2.02 -16.26
C VAL A 230 -16.33 -0.74 -16.90
N LYS A 231 -16.82 -0.82 -18.15
CA LYS A 231 -17.35 0.34 -18.89
C LYS A 231 -18.67 0.87 -18.33
N SER A 232 -19.39 0.06 -17.57
CA SER A 232 -20.65 0.46 -16.93
C SER A 232 -20.42 1.24 -15.62
N VAL A 233 -19.20 1.21 -15.07
CA VAL A 233 -18.87 1.90 -13.81
C VAL A 233 -18.67 3.38 -14.08
N THR A 234 -19.60 4.20 -13.58
CA THR A 234 -19.59 5.65 -13.83
C THR A 234 -18.37 6.34 -13.20
N ASN A 235 -17.66 7.17 -13.98
CA ASN A 235 -16.48 7.94 -13.58
C ASN A 235 -15.36 7.09 -12.97
N LEU A 236 -15.18 5.84 -13.42
CA LEU A 236 -14.01 5.05 -13.06
C LEU A 236 -12.80 5.53 -13.86
N HIS A 237 -11.85 6.17 -13.19
CA HIS A 237 -10.58 6.59 -13.76
C HIS A 237 -9.45 5.79 -13.12
N ILE A 238 -8.56 5.24 -13.94
CA ILE A 238 -7.36 4.53 -13.50
C ILE A 238 -6.17 5.15 -14.20
N HIS A 239 -5.29 5.76 -13.42
CA HIS A 239 -4.11 6.46 -13.88
C HIS A 239 -2.85 5.82 -13.30
N ILE A 240 -1.92 5.46 -14.18
CA ILE A 240 -0.62 4.92 -13.80
C ILE A 240 0.35 6.07 -13.62
N ALA A 241 1.02 6.10 -12.47
CA ALA A 241 2.05 7.06 -12.15
C ALA A 241 3.31 6.35 -11.65
N SER A 242 4.43 7.06 -11.67
CA SER A 242 5.63 6.59 -11.00
C SER A 242 6.40 7.71 -10.33
N ALA A 243 7.22 7.33 -9.35
CA ALA A 243 8.10 8.25 -8.65
C ALA A 243 9.49 7.62 -8.48
N ARG A 244 10.53 8.45 -8.59
CA ARG A 244 11.87 8.03 -8.20
C ARG A 244 11.97 8.07 -6.68
N VAL A 245 12.25 6.93 -6.06
CA VAL A 245 12.32 6.79 -4.60
C VAL A 245 13.75 6.48 -4.19
N ARG A 246 14.27 7.25 -3.23
CA ARG A 246 15.52 6.92 -2.55
C ARG A 246 15.21 5.94 -1.44
N ALA A 247 15.76 4.73 -1.54
CA ALA A 247 15.50 3.71 -0.54
C ALA A 247 16.14 4.05 0.81
N ALA A 248 15.57 3.50 1.89
CA ALA A 248 16.12 3.63 3.23
C ALA A 248 17.43 2.83 3.37
N LYS A 249 18.50 3.47 3.83
CA LYS A 249 19.79 2.79 4.07
C LYS A 249 19.85 2.13 5.44
N LYS A 250 19.10 2.67 6.40
CA LYS A 250 19.06 2.23 7.79
C LYS A 250 17.65 1.82 8.18
N GLU A 251 17.54 0.91 9.14
CA GLU A 251 16.26 0.40 9.64
C GLU A 251 15.39 1.48 10.27
N TRP A 252 15.97 2.56 10.78
CA TRP A 252 15.24 3.68 11.37
C TRP A 252 15.05 4.87 10.42
N GLU A 253 15.24 4.66 9.11
CA GLU A 253 14.96 5.63 8.06
C GLU A 253 13.77 5.18 7.22
N LEU A 254 12.97 6.13 6.73
CA LEU A 254 11.94 5.88 5.73
C LEU A 254 12.48 6.21 4.32
N PRO A 255 11.97 5.54 3.27
CA PRO A 255 12.26 5.92 1.89
C PRO A 255 11.85 7.38 1.63
N LYS A 256 12.60 8.07 0.77
CA LYS A 256 12.27 9.44 0.36
C LYS A 256 11.79 9.47 -1.07
N TRP A 257 10.55 9.90 -1.25
CA TRP A 257 9.91 10.01 -2.56
C TRP A 257 10.34 11.30 -3.25
N GLY A 258 10.67 11.19 -4.53
CA GLY A 258 10.72 12.33 -5.45
C GLY A 258 9.32 12.72 -5.93
N PRO A 259 9.22 13.69 -6.86
CA PRO A 259 7.94 14.08 -7.44
C PRO A 259 7.28 12.89 -8.17
N VAL A 260 5.96 12.79 -8.03
CA VAL A 260 5.16 11.83 -8.79
C VAL A 260 5.03 12.33 -10.22
N THR A 261 5.34 11.47 -11.17
CA THR A 261 5.21 11.71 -12.60
C THR A 261 4.02 10.91 -13.12
N GLU A 262 3.05 11.59 -13.70
CA GLU A 262 1.94 10.97 -14.42
C GLU A 262 2.48 10.24 -15.65
N ARG A 263 2.04 9.00 -15.89
CA ARG A 263 2.55 8.17 -17.00
C ARG A 263 1.50 8.05 -18.07
N PHE A 264 0.38 7.42 -17.73
CA PHE A 264 -0.73 7.27 -18.64
C PHE A 264 -2.04 6.93 -17.95
N TYR A 265 -3.15 7.30 -18.60
CA TYR A 265 -4.48 6.84 -18.23
C TYR A 265 -4.70 5.45 -18.82
N PHE A 266 -4.94 4.48 -17.95
CA PHE A 266 -5.35 3.12 -18.33
C PHE A 266 -6.84 3.08 -18.63
N LEU A 267 -7.63 3.77 -17.81
CA LEU A 267 -9.06 3.98 -18.00
C LEU A 267 -9.37 5.46 -17.69
N ASN A 268 -10.19 6.08 -18.53
CA ASN A 268 -10.63 7.45 -18.36
C ASN A 268 -12.14 7.57 -18.57
#